data_AF-A0A7J9ZYH0-F1
#
_entry.id   AF-A0A7J9ZYH0-F1
#
_cell.length_a   1.000
_cell.length_b   1.000
_cell.length_c   1.000
_cell.angle_alpha   90.00
_cell.angle_beta   90.00
_cell.angle_gamma   90.00
#
_symmetry.space_group_name_H-M   'P 1'
#
loop_
_entity.id
_entity.type
_entity.pdbx_description
1 polymer ?
#
loop_
_entity_poly.entity_id
_entity_poly.type
_entity_poly.pdbx_seq_one_letter_code
_entity_poly.pdbx_strand_id
1 'polypeptide(L)'
;MARKEQDLAYRVAGSLAALAAGIAARKVITFGWKRVTGKEPPIDPDSPEVQLREALAWAVLMGVGMEVARLLAVRATAKRMTSRSNREIPGVAEL
;
A
#
# COMPACT_ATOMS: atom_id res chain seq x y z
N MET A 1 -31.09 14.23 -7.69
CA MET A 1 -29.64 14.34 -7.99
C MET A 1 -28.72 14.04 -6.80
N ALA A 2 -29.23 13.92 -5.56
CA ALA A 2 -28.44 13.75 -4.33
C ALA A 2 -27.44 12.57 -4.30
N ARG A 3 -27.72 11.46 -5.01
CA ARG A 3 -26.81 10.31 -5.07
C ARG A 3 -25.48 10.63 -5.78
N LYS A 4 -25.53 11.49 -6.81
CA LYS A 4 -24.35 11.90 -7.59
C LYS A 4 -23.39 12.76 -6.77
N GLU A 5 -23.90 13.64 -5.91
CA GLU A 5 -23.11 14.48 -5.02
C GLU A 5 -22.45 13.67 -3.89
N GLN A 6 -23.17 12.69 -3.33
CA GLN A 6 -22.60 11.78 -2.35
C GLN A 6 -21.47 10.93 -2.97
N ASP A 7 -21.69 10.36 -4.16
CA ASP A 7 -20.65 9.62 -4.87
C ASP A 7 -19.42 10.50 -5.16
N LEU A 8 -19.64 11.78 -5.49
CA LEU A 8 -18.55 12.74 -5.71
C LEU A 8 -17.78 13.03 -4.41
N ALA A 9 -18.50 13.28 -3.32
CA ALA A 9 -17.90 13.55 -2.01
C ALA A 9 -17.07 12.35 -1.51
N TYR A 10 -17.59 11.13 -1.64
CA TYR A 10 -16.86 9.91 -1.28
C TYR A 10 -15.63 9.70 -2.17
N ARG A 11 -15.73 9.96 -3.47
CA ARG A 11 -14.57 9.88 -4.38
C ARG A 11 -13.49 10.90 -4.03
N VAL A 12 -13.87 12.14 -3.76
CA VAL A 12 -12.93 13.20 -3.37
C VAL A 12 -12.27 12.86 -2.04
N ALA A 13 -13.04 12.44 -1.03
CA ALA A 13 -12.52 12.01 0.26
C ALA A 13 -11.57 10.81 0.12
N GLY A 14 -11.93 9.80 -0.69
CA GLY A 14 -11.07 8.65 -0.98
C GLY A 14 -9.76 9.04 -1.67
N SER A 15 -9.83 10.01 -2.59
CA SER A 15 -8.65 10.52 -3.32
C SER A 15 -7.70 11.26 -2.39
N LEU A 16 -8.24 12.13 -1.53
CA LEU A 16 -7.47 12.84 -0.50
C LEU A 16 -6.83 11.87 0.49
N ALA A 17 -7.56 10.85 0.93
CA ALA A 17 -7.04 9.82 1.80
C ALA A 17 -5.90 9.02 1.14
N ALA A 18 -6.02 8.70 -0.15
CA ALA A 18 -4.96 8.03 -0.90
C ALA A 18 -3.70 8.88 -1.01
N LEU A 19 -3.83 10.19 -1.27
CA LEU A 19 -2.70 11.12 -1.30
C LEU A 19 -2.01 11.20 0.07
N ALA A 20 -2.78 11.38 1.14
CA ALA A 20 -2.25 11.40 2.50
C ALA A 20 -1.54 10.09 2.86
N ALA A 21 -2.11 8.95 2.48
CA ALA A 21 -1.50 7.64 2.67
C ALA A 21 -0.19 7.51 1.90
N GLY A 22 -0.10 8.01 0.66
CA GLY A 22 1.14 8.03 -0.12
C GLY A 22 2.25 8.86 0.54
N ILE A 23 1.91 10.04 1.06
CA ILE A 23 2.87 10.90 1.78
C ILE A 23 3.35 10.22 3.07
N ALA A 24 2.43 9.63 3.83
CA ALA A 24 2.76 8.91 5.06
C ALA A 24 3.64 7.69 4.77
N ALA A 25 3.31 6.90 3.75
CA ALA A 25 4.09 5.75 3.31
C ALA A 25 5.53 6.16 2.94
N ARG A 26 5.69 7.25 2.18
CA ARG A 26 7.01 7.78 1.83
C ARG A 26 7.82 8.13 3.08
N LYS A 27 7.22 8.82 4.06
CA LYS A 27 7.89 9.13 5.34
C LYS A 27 8.29 7.88 6.11
N VAL A 28 7.42 6.87 6.20
CA VAL A 28 7.72 5.60 6.89
C VAL A 28 8.88 4.87 6.22
N ILE A 29 8.87 4.77 4.89
CA ILE A 29 9.93 4.12 4.12
C ILE A 29 11.26 4.88 4.30
N THR A 30 11.24 6.21 4.17
CA THR A 30 12.44 7.05 4.37
C THR A 30 12.98 6.92 5.79
N PHE A 31 12.10 6.88 6.80
CA PHE A 31 12.50 6.72 8.19
C PHE A 31 13.09 5.32 8.45
N GLY A 32 12.43 4.28 7.95
CA GLY A 32 12.92 2.90 8.05
C GLY A 32 14.30 2.74 7.42
N TRP A 33 14.51 3.31 6.23
CA TRP A 33 15.80 3.32 5.58
C TRP A 33 16.86 4.06 6.41
N LYS A 34 16.62 5.32 6.76
CA LYS A 34 17.53 6.10 7.62
C LYS A 34 17.88 5.36 8.91
N ARG A 35 16.95 4.58 9.47
CA ARG A 35 17.18 3.86 10.73
C ARG A 35 18.00 2.58 10.56
N VAL A 36 17.91 1.90 9.43
CA VAL A 36 18.63 0.65 9.13
C VAL A 36 20.01 0.94 8.55
N THR A 37 20.11 1.83 7.56
CA THR A 37 21.37 2.13 6.86
C THR A 37 22.08 3.39 7.37
N GLY A 38 21.42 4.23 8.18
CA GLY A 38 22.01 5.46 8.72
C GLY A 38 22.20 6.56 7.67
N LYS A 39 21.81 6.32 6.42
CA LYS A 39 22.04 7.19 5.25
C LYS A 39 20.71 7.56 4.60
N GLU A 40 20.72 8.60 3.78
CA GLU A 40 19.54 8.95 2.98
C GLU A 40 19.25 7.83 1.96
N PRO A 41 17.97 7.58 1.62
CA PRO A 41 17.60 6.60 0.61
C PRO A 41 18.38 6.85 -0.69
N PRO A 42 18.89 5.79 -1.36
CA PRO A 42 19.67 5.91 -2.58
C PRO A 42 18.72 6.30 -3.71
N ILE A 43 18.44 7.59 -3.77
CA ILE A 43 17.74 8.28 -4.86
C ILE A 43 18.67 9.28 -5.55
N ASP A 44 19.86 9.51 -5.00
CA ASP A 44 20.89 10.35 -5.61
C ASP A 44 21.81 9.52 -6.50
N PRO A 45 21.84 9.77 -7.83
CA PRO A 45 22.62 9.02 -8.81
C PRO A 45 24.12 9.35 -8.84
N ASP A 46 24.64 10.13 -7.89
CA ASP A 46 25.93 10.84 -8.01
C ASP A 46 27.13 10.24 -7.24
N SER A 47 27.15 8.94 -6.92
CA SER A 47 28.25 8.27 -6.17
C SER A 47 28.67 6.95 -6.83
N PRO A 48 29.75 6.95 -7.64
CA PRO A 48 29.98 5.93 -8.68
C PRO A 48 30.28 4.48 -8.27
N GLU A 49 30.82 4.16 -7.09
CA GLU A 49 31.32 2.78 -6.81
C GLU A 49 30.62 2.06 -5.65
N VAL A 50 29.95 2.80 -4.76
CA VAL A 50 29.14 2.25 -3.66
C VAL A 50 27.68 2.07 -4.09
N GLN A 51 27.22 2.74 -5.16
CA GLN A 51 25.80 2.75 -5.54
C GLN A 51 25.29 1.48 -6.21
N LEU A 52 26.06 0.73 -7.01
CA LEU A 52 25.47 -0.38 -7.77
C LEU A 52 25.05 -1.55 -6.87
N ARG A 53 25.90 -1.94 -5.92
CA ARG A 53 25.58 -3.00 -4.94
C ARG A 53 24.48 -2.57 -3.97
N GLU A 54 24.54 -1.35 -3.45
CA GLU A 54 23.51 -0.83 -2.56
C GLU A 54 22.16 -0.66 -3.29
N ALA A 55 22.17 -0.20 -4.54
CA ALA A 55 20.98 -0.05 -5.38
C ALA A 55 20.39 -1.41 -5.76
N LEU A 56 21.22 -2.41 -6.08
CA LEU A 56 20.73 -3.77 -6.32
C LEU A 56 20.12 -4.38 -5.05
N ALA A 57 20.76 -4.21 -3.89
CA ALA A 57 20.20 -4.66 -2.62
C ALA A 57 18.87 -3.95 -2.29
N TRP A 58 18.80 -2.63 -2.54
CA TRP A 58 17.58 -1.86 -2.38
C TRP A 58 16.49 -2.29 -3.36
N ALA A 59 16.83 -2.52 -4.63
CA ALA A 59 15.90 -2.96 -5.66
C ALA A 59 15.33 -4.35 -5.34
N VAL A 60 16.15 -5.29 -4.87
CA VAL A 60 15.68 -6.62 -4.44
C VAL A 60 14.78 -6.50 -3.21
N LEU A 61 15.19 -5.71 -2.20
CA LEU A 61 14.36 -5.46 -1.00
C LEU A 61 13.01 -4.84 -1.36
N MET A 62 13.00 -3.83 -2.23
CA MET A 62 11.79 -3.18 -2.69
C MET A 62 10.94 -4.12 -3.56
N GLY A 63 11.56 -4.87 -4.48
CA GLY A 63 10.85 -5.82 -5.33
C GLY A 63 10.17 -6.93 -4.53
N VAL A 64 10.91 -7.61 -3.66
CA VAL A 64 10.39 -8.68 -2.80
C VAL A 64 9.40 -8.11 -1.78
N GLY A 65 9.74 -6.99 -1.15
CA GLY A 65 8.88 -6.33 -0.16
C GLY A 65 7.54 -5.89 -0.75
N MET A 66 7.53 -5.32 -1.96
CA MET A 66 6.31 -4.90 -2.64
C MET A 66 5.41 -6.10 -2.99
N GLU A 67 5.99 -7.20 -3.46
CA GLU A 67 5.22 -8.41 -3.81
C GLU A 67 4.62 -9.06 -2.56
N VAL A 68 5.39 -9.18 -1.48
CA VAL A 68 4.88 -9.66 -0.19
C VAL A 68 3.77 -8.76 0.34
N ALA A 69 3.96 -7.44 0.31
CA ALA A 69 2.94 -6.48 0.73
C ALA A 69 1.65 -6.63 -0.08
N ARG A 70 1.76 -6.79 -1.41
CA ARG A 70 0.62 -7.04 -2.30
C ARG A 70 -0.10 -8.34 -1.93
N LEU A 71 0.63 -9.44 -1.72
CA LEU A 71 0.04 -10.72 -1.31
C LEU A 71 -0.71 -10.61 0.02
N LEU A 72 -0.14 -9.91 0.99
CA LEU A 72 -0.77 -9.66 2.28
C LEU A 72 -2.02 -8.78 2.14
N ALA A 73 -1.97 -7.74 1.30
CA ALA A 73 -3.11 -6.87 1.03
C ALA A 73 -4.27 -7.62 0.36
N VAL A 74 -3.98 -8.48 -0.63
CA VAL A 74 -4.97 -9.34 -1.28
C VAL A 74 -5.59 -10.29 -0.26
N ARG A 75 -4.78 -10.96 0.56
CA ARG A 75 -5.27 -11.84 1.63
C ARG A 75 -6.12 -11.11 2.66
N ALA A 76 -5.72 -9.91 3.08
CA ALA A 76 -6.46 -9.11 4.05
C ALA A 76 -7.81 -8.67 3.47
N THR A 77 -7.85 -8.29 2.20
CA THR A 77 -9.07 -7.93 1.48
C THR A 77 -9.99 -9.13 1.36
N ALA A 78 -9.48 -10.28 0.90
CA ALA A 78 -10.25 -11.52 0.83
C ALA A 78 -10.83 -11.91 2.19
N LYS A 79 -10.01 -11.89 3.26
CA LYS A 79 -10.48 -12.20 4.63
C LYS A 79 -11.58 -11.26 5.10
N ARG A 80 -11.47 -9.95 4.82
CA ARG A 80 -12.52 -8.96 5.15
C ARG A 80 -13.79 -9.17 4.31
N MET A 81 -13.65 -9.51 3.03
CA MET A 81 -14.78 -9.75 2.12
C MET A 81 -15.55 -11.01 2.52
N THR A 82 -14.86 -12.13 2.77
CA THR A 82 -15.47 -13.39 3.21
C THR A 82 -16.13 -13.24 4.58
N SER A 83 -15.51 -12.51 5.52
CA SER A 83 -16.11 -12.24 6.83
C SER A 83 -17.37 -11.36 6.77
N ARG A 84 -17.54 -10.57 5.70
CA ARG A 84 -18.78 -9.81 5.44
C ARG A 84 -19.82 -10.64 4.67
N SER A 85 -19.39 -11.47 3.72
CA SER A 85 -20.27 -12.33 2.91
C SER A 85 -21.00 -13.40 3.73
N ASN A 86 -20.44 -13.88 4.85
CA ASN A 86 -21.12 -14.84 5.73
C ASN A 86 -22.31 -14.24 6.51
N ARG A 87 -22.62 -12.96 6.33
CA ARG A 87 -23.71 -12.26 7.02
C ARG A 87 -24.95 -12.03 6.15
N GLU A 88 -24.93 -12.46 4.88
CA GLU A 88 -25.99 -12.19 3.89
C GLU A 88 -26.43 -13.43 3.08
N ILE A 89 -26.69 -14.57 3.72
CA ILE A 89 -27.57 -15.59 3.11
C ILE A 89 -28.72 -15.98 4.06
N PRO A 90 -29.73 -15.11 4.26
CA PRO A 90 -31.07 -15.55 4.63
C PRO A 90 -31.88 -15.76 3.35
N GLY A 91 -32.10 -17.02 2.94
CA GLY A 91 -33.02 -17.30 1.82
C GLY A 91 -32.79 -18.55 0.97
N VAL A 92 -31.91 -19.48 1.36
CA VAL A 92 -31.78 -20.78 0.67
C VAL A 92 -32.42 -21.95 1.44
N ALA A 93 -33.27 -21.64 2.43
CA ALA A 93 -33.91 -22.64 3.31
C ALA A 93 -35.44 -22.69 3.18
N GLU A 94 -36.01 -22.20 2.08
CA GLU A 94 -37.40 -22.49 1.73
C GLU A 94 -37.45 -23.24 0.39
N LEU A 95 -37.28 -24.56 0.51
CA LEU A 95 -37.79 -25.59 -0.41
C LEU A 95 -38.76 -26.47 0.39
#